data_AF-A0A7S3RK60-F1
#
_entry.id   AF-A0A7S3RK60-F1
#
_cell.length_a   1.000
_cell.length_b   1.000
_cell.length_c   1.000
_cell.angle_alpha   90.00
_cell.angle_beta   90.00
_cell.angle_gamma   90.00
#
_symmetry.space_group_name_H-M   'P 1'
#
loop_
_entity.id
_entity.type
_entity.pdbx_description
1 polymer ?
#
loop_
_entity_poly.entity_id
_entity_poly.type
_entity_poly.pdbx_seq_one_letter_code
_entity_poly.pdbx_strand_id
1 'polypeptide(L)'
;EYKPLDADTKRGLPHKSFRRSYAYAVMDEMSTSKMYAKLVSTKAGFLRANSVESVTVMLPHSTVSDNLNYVSIYNFVAAQAYEEHKITRHILPPEATMLELGRLSNFNVDRCWFPDAPHTHVYFASAKQQALDTRLFVRALHSRAPALERDEAVENLRSLCTSEMAVTLATLEQAIGDSRYQITESNHLFFRSTSPLCLALDEAIAIVRGLLPTHQAKFASLKATELELVLPLWDPTTPKVDLPATSPTIARVICRLGPSVRIDTFEEVCLDDGSLGLRQIRPAQSTRGASSEPPVALEPYPLLSVIDQKRLKCQKLSTTYCYDYIHLFDIALAAAWERAAAADPSLSAPSEKVVATELAL
;
A
#
# COMPACT_ATOMS: atom_id res chain seq x y z
N GLU A 1 -17.32 46.77 9.85
CA GLU A 1 -17.09 46.60 8.40
C GLU A 1 -15.61 46.32 8.16
N TYR A 2 -15.28 45.14 7.65
CA TYR A 2 -13.89 44.76 7.39
C TYR A 2 -13.57 45.11 5.93
N LYS A 3 -12.61 46.01 5.71
CA LYS A 3 -12.14 46.35 4.36
C LYS A 3 -11.02 45.38 3.94
N PRO A 4 -11.14 44.70 2.79
CA PRO A 4 -10.08 43.84 2.29
C PRO A 4 -8.85 44.67 1.88
N LEU A 5 -7.66 44.09 2.09
CA LEU A 5 -6.37 44.68 1.72
C LEU A 5 -6.22 44.79 0.20
N ASP A 6 -5.59 45.87 -0.26
CA ASP A 6 -5.33 46.13 -1.68
C ASP A 6 -4.30 45.19 -2.30
N ALA A 7 -4.27 45.18 -3.64
CA ALA A 7 -3.47 44.26 -4.43
C ALA A 7 -1.96 44.49 -4.29
N ASP A 8 -1.52 45.70 -3.94
CA ASP A 8 -0.11 46.04 -3.78
C ASP A 8 0.44 45.58 -2.43
N THR A 9 -0.37 45.65 -1.37
CA THR A 9 -0.02 45.09 -0.07
C THR A 9 0.09 43.56 -0.14
N LYS A 10 -0.71 42.90 -0.97
CA LYS A 10 -0.62 41.45 -1.21
C LYS A 10 0.66 41.02 -1.92
N ARG A 11 1.21 41.86 -2.81
CA ARG A 11 2.43 41.55 -3.59
C ARG A 11 3.73 41.65 -2.78
N GLY A 12 3.75 42.43 -1.70
CA GLY A 12 4.93 42.64 -0.85
C GLY A 12 5.06 41.67 0.33
N LEU A 13 4.09 40.79 0.55
CA LEU A 13 4.16 39.81 1.65
C LEU A 13 5.18 38.72 1.27
N PRO A 14 6.15 38.39 2.16
CA PRO A 14 7.05 37.28 1.90
C PRO A 14 6.18 36.03 1.67
N HIS A 15 6.33 35.39 0.50
CA HIS A 15 5.76 34.09 0.19
C HIS A 15 6.30 33.03 1.16
N LYS A 16 5.79 33.03 2.40
CA LYS A 16 5.77 31.86 3.25
C LYS A 16 4.44 31.20 2.96
N SER A 17 4.45 30.11 2.20
CA SER A 17 3.31 29.21 2.14
C SER A 17 3.06 28.74 3.57
N PHE A 18 2.07 29.32 4.25
CA PHE A 18 1.52 28.72 5.43
C PHE A 18 0.75 27.49 4.96
N ARG A 19 1.44 26.35 4.82
CA ARG A 19 0.77 25.05 4.95
C ARG A 19 0.13 25.08 6.33
N ARG A 20 -1.18 25.33 6.39
CA ARG A 20 -1.95 25.22 7.64
C ARG A 20 -1.56 23.89 8.27
N SER A 21 -0.93 23.90 9.44
CA SER A 21 -0.38 22.69 10.03
C SER A 21 -1.50 21.66 10.21
N TYR A 22 -1.35 20.45 9.66
CA TYR A 22 -2.31 19.34 9.77
C TYR A 22 -2.82 19.10 11.20
N ALA A 23 -2.04 19.49 12.20
CA ALA A 23 -2.43 19.54 13.61
C ALA A 23 -3.78 20.25 13.85
N TYR A 24 -4.09 21.37 13.18
CA TYR A 24 -5.36 22.09 13.36
C TYR A 24 -6.55 21.31 12.79
N ALA A 25 -6.41 20.71 11.61
CA ALA A 25 -7.46 19.88 11.02
C ALA A 25 -7.73 18.63 11.90
N VAL A 26 -6.67 17.99 12.41
CA VAL A 26 -6.78 16.83 13.31
C VAL A 26 -7.44 17.19 14.66
N MET A 27 -7.16 18.38 15.21
CA MET A 27 -7.77 18.83 16.47
C MET A 27 -9.27 19.12 16.33
N ASP A 28 -9.70 19.70 15.22
CA ASP A 28 -11.12 19.96 14.91
C ASP A 28 -11.91 18.67 14.64
N GLU A 29 -11.29 17.67 14.02
CA GLU A 29 -11.92 16.36 13.83
C GLU A 29 -12.11 15.60 15.15
N MET A 30 -11.21 15.76 16.12
CA MET A 30 -11.32 15.07 17.40
C MET A 30 -12.49 15.61 18.24
N SER A 31 -12.74 16.92 18.21
CA SER A 31 -13.90 17.52 18.87
C SER A 31 -15.20 17.11 18.16
N THR A 32 -15.20 17.12 16.83
CA THR A 32 -16.33 16.70 15.98
C THR A 32 -16.69 15.22 16.20
N SER A 33 -15.69 14.33 16.20
CA SER A 33 -15.85 12.91 16.54
C SER A 33 -16.50 12.73 17.92
N LYS A 34 -16.01 13.44 18.95
CA LYS A 34 -16.57 13.36 20.31
C LYS A 34 -18.04 13.81 20.37
N MET A 35 -18.40 14.85 19.61
CA MET A 35 -19.78 15.33 19.53
C MET A 35 -20.71 14.26 18.94
N TYR A 36 -20.32 13.63 17.82
CA TYR A 36 -21.10 12.57 17.20
C TYR A 36 -21.12 11.29 18.03
N ALA A 37 -20.00 10.91 18.64
CA ALA A 37 -19.94 9.77 19.57
C ALA A 37 -20.94 9.96 20.73
N LYS A 38 -21.01 11.16 21.30
CA LYS A 38 -22.00 11.49 22.33
C LYS A 38 -23.42 11.33 21.78
N LEU A 39 -23.73 11.88 20.62
CA LEU A 39 -25.05 11.76 20.01
C LEU A 39 -25.45 10.29 19.77
N VAL A 40 -24.59 9.50 19.14
CA VAL A 40 -24.84 8.08 18.84
C VAL A 40 -25.00 7.29 20.13
N SER A 41 -24.18 7.55 21.15
CA SER A 41 -24.31 6.89 22.46
C SER A 41 -25.67 7.13 23.13
N THR A 42 -26.26 8.34 22.99
CA THR A 42 -27.61 8.62 23.54
C THR A 42 -28.72 7.79 22.88
N LYS A 43 -28.46 7.26 21.69
CA LYS A 43 -29.40 6.43 20.91
C LYS A 43 -29.01 4.96 20.89
N ALA A 44 -27.90 4.56 21.51
CA ALA A 44 -27.36 3.20 21.41
C ALA A 44 -28.37 2.11 21.80
N GLY A 45 -29.23 2.35 22.79
CA GLY A 45 -30.29 1.41 23.17
C GLY A 45 -31.32 1.20 22.06
N PHE A 46 -31.77 2.27 21.41
CA PHE A 46 -32.67 2.22 20.26
C PHE A 46 -32.01 1.54 19.06
N LEU A 47 -30.75 1.86 18.78
CA LEU A 47 -30.01 1.27 17.67
C LEU A 47 -29.86 -0.24 17.84
N ARG A 48 -29.52 -0.72 19.05
CA ARG A 48 -29.47 -2.15 19.37
C ARG A 48 -30.82 -2.84 19.26
N ALA A 49 -31.88 -2.22 19.77
CA ALA A 49 -33.23 -2.78 19.70
C ALA A 49 -33.75 -2.95 18.26
N ASN A 50 -33.17 -2.22 17.30
CA ASN A 50 -33.51 -2.30 15.88
C ASN A 50 -32.41 -2.98 15.04
N SER A 51 -31.47 -3.70 15.66
CA SER A 51 -30.40 -4.43 14.96
C SER A 51 -29.55 -3.57 14.01
N VAL A 52 -29.33 -2.30 14.35
CA VAL A 52 -28.49 -1.41 13.54
C VAL A 52 -27.03 -1.78 13.76
N GLU A 53 -26.37 -2.35 12.76
CA GLU A 53 -24.97 -2.82 12.89
C GLU A 53 -23.94 -1.68 12.88
N SER A 54 -24.23 -0.59 12.16
CA SER A 54 -23.36 0.57 12.08
C SER A 54 -24.12 1.86 11.81
N VAL A 55 -23.53 2.98 12.23
CA VAL A 55 -23.97 4.34 11.92
C VAL A 55 -22.79 5.07 11.30
N THR A 56 -22.99 5.63 10.11
CA THR A 56 -21.98 6.44 9.42
C THR A 56 -22.45 7.89 9.38
N VAL A 57 -21.61 8.80 9.87
CA VAL A 57 -21.85 10.25 9.77
C VAL A 57 -20.96 10.80 8.68
N MET A 58 -21.57 11.45 7.68
CA MET A 58 -20.89 12.13 6.58
C MET A 58 -21.08 13.64 6.74
N LEU A 59 -19.97 14.37 6.84
CA LEU A 59 -19.96 15.82 7.00
C LEU A 59 -19.26 16.44 5.80
N PRO A 60 -20.01 17.01 4.83
CA PRO A 60 -19.41 17.71 3.70
C PRO A 60 -18.80 19.03 4.16
N HIS A 61 -17.55 19.25 3.77
CA HIS A 61 -16.84 20.51 3.93
C HIS A 61 -16.77 21.21 2.58
N SER A 62 -17.15 22.48 2.56
CA SER A 62 -16.97 23.38 1.42
C SER A 62 -16.32 24.65 1.92
N THR A 63 -15.05 24.85 1.59
CA THR A 63 -14.31 26.05 1.99
C THR A 63 -14.01 26.92 0.79
N VAL A 64 -14.57 28.14 0.78
CA VAL A 64 -14.34 29.13 -0.28
C VAL A 64 -12.89 29.63 -0.28
N SER A 65 -12.19 29.54 0.86
CA SER A 65 -10.82 30.04 1.01
C SER A 65 -9.73 29.08 0.55
N ASP A 66 -9.96 27.76 0.70
CA ASP A 66 -8.92 26.75 0.51
C ASP A 66 -9.23 25.81 -0.69
N ASN A 67 -10.40 25.96 -1.33
CA ASN A 67 -10.89 25.07 -2.41
C ASN A 67 -10.89 23.57 -2.05
N LEU A 68 -10.75 23.22 -0.77
CA LEU A 68 -10.90 21.86 -0.30
C LEU A 68 -12.40 21.57 -0.16
N ASN A 69 -12.91 20.79 -1.11
CA ASN A 69 -14.19 20.11 -1.03
C ASN A 69 -13.91 18.66 -0.64
N TYR A 70 -14.16 18.30 0.61
CA TYR A 70 -14.00 16.93 1.09
C TYR A 70 -15.13 16.58 2.05
N VAL A 71 -15.36 15.28 2.25
CA VAL A 71 -16.38 14.78 3.18
C VAL A 71 -15.67 14.09 4.32
N SER A 72 -15.86 14.59 5.54
CA SER A 72 -15.43 13.87 6.73
C SER A 72 -16.37 12.70 7.00
N ILE A 73 -15.83 11.51 7.23
CA ILE A 73 -16.63 10.30 7.49
C ILE A 73 -16.27 9.75 8.86
N TYR A 74 -17.28 9.55 9.71
CA TYR A 74 -17.12 8.95 11.04
C TYR A 74 -17.99 7.70 11.14
N ASN A 75 -17.35 6.57 11.44
CA ASN A 75 -18.00 5.27 11.50
C ASN A 75 -18.17 4.82 12.94
N PHE A 76 -19.38 4.42 13.33
CA PHE A 76 -19.72 3.93 14.68
C PHE A 76 -20.33 2.54 14.55
N VAL A 77 -19.68 1.52 15.11
CA VAL A 77 -20.09 0.12 14.89
C VAL A 77 -20.63 -0.52 16.16
N ALA A 78 -21.68 -1.32 16.04
CA ALA A 78 -22.33 -1.98 17.17
C ALA A 78 -21.36 -2.91 17.92
N ALA A 79 -20.45 -3.58 17.20
CA ALA A 79 -19.40 -4.42 17.75
C ALA A 79 -18.44 -3.68 18.71
N GLN A 80 -18.36 -2.35 18.61
CA GLN A 80 -17.59 -1.48 19.50
C GLN A 80 -18.51 -0.58 20.34
N ALA A 81 -19.70 -1.07 20.69
CA ALA A 81 -20.69 -0.32 21.48
C ALA A 81 -21.05 1.06 20.89
N TYR A 82 -20.92 1.21 19.56
CA TYR A 82 -21.02 2.48 18.84
C TYR A 82 -20.02 3.56 19.27
N GLU A 83 -18.84 3.15 19.72
CA GLU A 83 -17.66 4.03 19.72
C GLU A 83 -17.16 4.24 18.28
N GLU A 84 -16.45 5.36 18.06
CA GLU A 84 -15.91 5.67 16.74
C GLU A 84 -14.80 4.68 16.36
N HIS A 85 -14.96 4.05 15.19
CA HIS A 85 -13.94 3.23 14.57
C HIS A 85 -12.88 4.12 13.89
N LYS A 86 -11.93 4.63 14.67
CA LYS A 86 -10.91 5.61 14.21
C LYS A 86 -10.09 5.17 13.01
N ILE A 87 -9.82 3.87 12.87
CA ILE A 87 -9.05 3.29 11.78
C ILE A 87 -9.76 3.49 10.43
N THR A 88 -11.10 3.54 10.42
CA THR A 88 -11.90 3.74 9.20
C THR A 88 -12.50 5.13 9.09
N ARG A 89 -12.02 6.11 9.86
CA ARG A 89 -12.41 7.52 9.64
C ARG A 89 -12.15 7.89 8.16
N HIS A 90 -12.92 8.81 7.58
CA HIS A 90 -12.80 9.28 6.18
C HIS A 90 -12.76 8.16 5.14
N ILE A 91 -13.34 7.00 5.45
CA ILE A 91 -13.44 5.83 4.58
C ILE A 91 -14.88 5.35 4.66
N LEU A 92 -15.51 5.11 3.51
CA LEU A 92 -16.85 4.53 3.49
C LEU A 92 -16.81 3.06 3.95
N PRO A 93 -17.81 2.56 4.69
CA PRO A 93 -17.81 1.16 5.13
C PRO A 93 -17.56 0.12 4.01
N PRO A 94 -18.12 0.25 2.79
CA PRO A 94 -17.80 -0.67 1.69
C PRO A 94 -16.33 -0.62 1.26
N GLU A 95 -15.73 0.57 1.24
CA GLU A 95 -14.32 0.78 0.88
C GLU A 95 -13.39 0.22 1.97
N ALA A 96 -13.78 0.27 3.24
CA ALA A 96 -12.99 -0.26 4.34
C ALA A 96 -12.71 -1.77 4.19
N THR A 97 -13.68 -2.53 3.67
CA THR A 97 -13.51 -3.96 3.35
C THR A 97 -12.49 -4.16 2.22
N MET A 98 -12.54 -3.30 1.19
CA MET A 98 -11.63 -3.34 0.04
C MET A 98 -10.18 -3.00 0.41
N LEU A 99 -9.98 -2.28 1.51
CA LEU A 99 -8.66 -1.98 2.06
C LEU A 99 -8.07 -3.13 2.89
N GLU A 100 -8.78 -4.25 3.08
CA GLU A 100 -8.24 -5.46 3.73
C GLU A 100 -7.57 -5.19 5.09
N LEU A 101 -8.12 -4.26 5.87
CA LEU A 101 -7.51 -3.80 7.13
C LEU A 101 -7.38 -4.91 8.16
N GLY A 102 -8.21 -5.96 8.07
CA GLY A 102 -8.09 -7.18 8.89
C GLY A 102 -6.74 -7.88 8.74
N ARG A 103 -6.04 -7.73 7.61
CA ARG A 103 -4.69 -8.29 7.42
C ARG A 103 -3.62 -7.62 8.28
N LEU A 104 -3.93 -6.49 8.91
CA LEU A 104 -3.02 -5.80 9.85
C LEU A 104 -3.15 -6.31 11.29
N SER A 105 -3.88 -7.41 11.54
CA SER A 105 -4.21 -7.89 12.89
C SER A 105 -3.00 -8.26 13.76
N ASN A 106 -1.84 -8.53 13.18
CA ASN A 106 -0.57 -8.76 13.89
C ASN A 106 0.07 -7.47 14.44
N PHE A 107 -0.48 -6.30 14.12
CA PHE A 107 0.07 -4.98 14.46
C PHE A 107 -0.90 -4.17 15.31
N ASN A 108 -0.36 -3.26 16.13
CA ASN A 108 -1.11 -2.13 16.67
C ASN A 108 -1.07 -1.01 15.63
N VAL A 109 -2.24 -0.57 15.19
CA VAL A 109 -2.38 0.29 14.01
C VAL A 109 -2.97 1.64 14.39
N ASP A 110 -2.26 2.69 14.00
CA ASP A 110 -2.72 4.07 14.05
C ASP A 110 -2.88 4.61 12.63
N ARG A 111 -4.00 5.26 12.36
CA ARG A 111 -4.25 5.89 11.06
C ARG A 111 -3.52 7.22 10.97
N CYS A 112 -2.77 7.40 9.89
CA CYS A 112 -2.14 8.67 9.54
C CYS A 112 -3.06 9.43 8.59
N TRP A 113 -3.47 10.65 8.98
CA TRP A 113 -4.40 11.44 8.18
C TRP A 113 -3.69 12.45 7.27
N PHE A 114 -4.01 12.39 5.97
CA PHE A 114 -3.49 13.26 4.92
C PHE A 114 -4.65 13.74 4.01
N PRO A 115 -5.25 14.91 4.29
CA PRO A 115 -6.42 15.40 3.56
C PRO A 115 -6.16 15.70 2.08
N ASP A 116 -4.90 15.95 1.69
CA ASP A 116 -4.53 16.23 0.30
C ASP A 116 -4.48 14.97 -0.58
N ALA A 117 -4.63 13.77 0.01
CA ALA A 117 -4.63 12.48 -0.68
C ALA A 117 -5.79 11.59 -0.19
N PRO A 118 -7.06 11.97 -0.43
CA PRO A 118 -8.23 11.34 0.20
C PRO A 118 -8.39 9.85 -0.14
N HIS A 119 -7.87 9.40 -1.28
CA HIS A 119 -7.92 8.00 -1.74
C HIS A 119 -6.69 7.18 -1.33
N THR A 120 -5.72 7.78 -0.62
CA THR A 120 -4.52 7.11 -0.11
C THR A 120 -4.59 7.07 1.42
N HIS A 121 -4.68 5.86 1.97
CA HIS A 121 -4.78 5.65 3.40
C HIS A 121 -3.48 5.09 3.95
N VAL A 122 -2.90 5.80 4.91
CA VAL A 122 -1.63 5.41 5.52
C VAL A 122 -1.87 4.96 6.96
N TYR A 123 -1.25 3.85 7.31
CA TYR A 123 -1.36 3.23 8.63
C TYR A 123 0.04 3.02 9.21
N PHE A 124 0.33 3.71 10.30
CA PHE A 124 1.51 3.43 11.12
C PHE A 124 1.21 2.20 11.96
N ALA A 125 2.06 1.18 11.84
CA ALA A 125 1.85 -0.12 12.44
C ALA A 125 3.07 -0.53 13.24
N SER A 126 2.87 -0.89 14.51
CA SER A 126 3.89 -1.50 15.38
C SER A 126 3.54 -2.95 15.64
N ALA A 127 4.47 -3.87 15.37
CA ALA A 127 4.22 -5.30 15.55
C ALA A 127 3.97 -5.62 17.03
N LYS A 128 2.90 -6.37 17.32
CA LYS A 128 2.49 -6.69 18.70
C LYS A 128 3.53 -7.49 19.48
N GLN A 129 4.31 -8.31 18.78
CA GLN A 129 5.30 -9.22 19.37
C GLN A 129 6.75 -8.83 19.07
N GLN A 130 6.97 -7.78 18.26
CA GLN A 130 8.30 -7.38 17.77
C GLN A 130 8.45 -5.86 17.79
N ALA A 131 8.79 -5.30 18.95
CA ALA A 131 8.78 -3.83 19.15
C ALA A 131 9.66 -3.02 18.17
N LEU A 132 10.70 -3.64 17.58
CA LEU A 132 11.54 -2.98 16.57
C LEU A 132 10.89 -2.93 15.18
N ASP A 133 9.94 -3.83 14.90
CA ASP A 133 9.23 -3.94 13.63
C ASP A 133 8.09 -2.92 13.57
N THR A 134 8.43 -1.77 12.99
CA THR A 134 7.52 -0.65 12.74
C THR A 134 7.46 -0.38 11.24
N ARG A 135 6.25 -0.31 10.70
CA ARG A 135 5.98 -0.21 9.25
C ARG A 135 4.93 0.85 8.96
N LEU A 136 5.01 1.44 7.78
CA LEU A 136 3.91 2.16 7.17
C LEU A 136 3.25 1.26 6.12
N PHE A 137 1.97 0.96 6.32
CA PHE A 137 1.13 0.31 5.32
C PHE A 137 0.36 1.40 4.58
N VAL A 138 0.61 1.55 3.29
CA VAL A 138 -0.08 2.51 2.44
C VAL A 138 -1.02 1.77 1.52
N ARG A 139 -2.30 2.12 1.60
CA ARG A 139 -3.38 1.43 0.90
C ARG A 139 -4.17 2.43 0.07
N ALA A 140 -4.29 2.19 -1.22
CA ALA A 140 -5.01 3.05 -2.14
C ALA A 140 -6.09 2.27 -2.90
N LEU A 141 -7.26 2.89 -3.06
CA LEU A 141 -8.29 2.38 -3.95
C LEU A 141 -8.21 3.14 -5.27
N HIS A 142 -8.17 2.39 -6.36
CA HIS A 142 -8.18 2.95 -7.70
C HIS A 142 -9.59 2.90 -8.28
N SER A 143 -10.27 4.04 -8.19
CA SER A 143 -11.67 4.19 -8.59
C SER A 143 -11.79 4.82 -9.98
N ARG A 144 -11.88 3.97 -11.00
CA ARG A 144 -12.19 4.35 -12.40
C ARG A 144 -13.47 3.65 -12.86
N ALA A 145 -14.02 4.06 -14.00
CA ALA A 145 -15.08 3.29 -14.65
C ALA A 145 -14.54 1.91 -15.10
N PRO A 146 -15.39 0.88 -15.21
CA PRO A 146 -15.00 -0.40 -15.81
C PRO A 146 -14.46 -0.20 -17.23
N ALA A 147 -13.28 -0.74 -17.52
CA ALA A 147 -12.69 -0.65 -18.85
C ALA A 147 -13.17 -1.82 -19.71
N LEU A 148 -14.03 -1.53 -20.69
CA LEU A 148 -14.66 -2.55 -21.53
C LEU A 148 -13.79 -2.93 -22.73
N GLU A 149 -12.83 -2.08 -23.09
CA GLU A 149 -11.92 -2.28 -24.21
C GLU A 149 -10.48 -2.39 -23.73
N ARG A 150 -9.68 -3.12 -24.52
CA ARG A 150 -8.27 -3.39 -24.22
C ARG A 150 -7.46 -2.10 -24.04
N ASP A 151 -7.59 -1.13 -24.94
CA ASP A 151 -6.77 0.09 -24.90
C ASP A 151 -7.11 0.95 -23.67
N GLU A 152 -8.39 1.03 -23.31
CA GLU A 152 -8.85 1.69 -22.08
C GLU A 152 -8.29 0.98 -20.83
N ALA A 153 -8.30 -0.35 -20.83
CA ALA A 153 -7.79 -1.16 -19.73
C ALA A 153 -6.27 -0.98 -19.55
N VAL A 154 -5.52 -0.94 -20.65
CA VAL A 154 -4.08 -0.67 -20.64
C VAL A 154 -3.78 0.73 -20.09
N GLU A 155 -4.51 1.75 -20.53
CA GLU A 155 -4.31 3.12 -20.06
C GLU A 155 -4.66 3.28 -18.58
N ASN A 156 -5.76 2.66 -18.12
CA ASN A 156 -6.11 2.64 -16.71
C ASN A 156 -5.03 1.98 -15.84
N LEU A 157 -4.51 0.82 -16.25
CA LEU A 157 -3.44 0.15 -15.51
C LEU A 157 -2.12 0.95 -15.53
N ARG A 158 -1.80 1.62 -16.64
CA ARG A 158 -0.65 2.54 -16.72
C ARG A 158 -0.83 3.73 -15.77
N SER A 159 -2.01 4.35 -15.75
CA SER A 159 -2.36 5.44 -14.84
C SER A 159 -2.20 5.04 -13.37
N LEU A 160 -2.67 3.84 -13.00
CA LEU A 160 -2.47 3.26 -11.67
C LEU A 160 -0.98 3.12 -11.33
N CYS A 161 -0.20 2.52 -12.23
CA CYS A 161 1.22 2.24 -12.02
C CYS A 161 2.12 3.47 -12.11
N THR A 162 1.60 4.64 -12.51
CA THR A 162 2.38 5.87 -12.69
C THR A 162 1.86 7.01 -11.83
N SER A 163 0.74 7.63 -12.22
CA SER A 163 0.17 8.80 -11.54
C SER A 163 -0.26 8.49 -10.11
N GLU A 164 -1.04 7.42 -9.91
CA GLU A 164 -1.53 7.05 -8.56
C GLU A 164 -0.39 6.50 -7.68
N MET A 165 0.53 5.74 -8.29
CA MET A 165 1.77 5.31 -7.65
C MET A 165 2.59 6.51 -7.14
N ALA A 166 2.73 7.56 -7.96
CA ALA A 166 3.45 8.77 -7.58
C ALA A 166 2.80 9.50 -6.40
N VAL A 167 1.47 9.65 -6.40
CA VAL A 167 0.71 10.24 -5.28
C VAL A 167 0.89 9.41 -4.00
N THR A 168 0.81 8.08 -4.12
CA THR A 168 0.99 7.15 -3.00
C THR A 168 2.40 7.24 -2.42
N LEU A 169 3.43 7.26 -3.26
CA LEU A 169 4.82 7.39 -2.84
C LEU A 169 5.10 8.76 -2.20
N ALA A 170 4.52 9.84 -2.74
CA ALA A 170 4.63 11.17 -2.14
C ALA A 170 3.95 11.22 -0.75
N THR A 171 2.81 10.55 -0.60
CA THR A 171 2.10 10.45 0.69
C THR A 171 2.89 9.61 1.70
N LEU A 172 3.53 8.52 1.25
CA LEU A 172 4.45 7.74 2.08
C LEU A 172 5.65 8.57 2.53
N GLU A 173 6.28 9.32 1.61
CA GLU A 173 7.39 10.22 1.90
C GLU A 173 7.00 11.27 2.95
N GLN A 174 5.80 11.84 2.83
CA GLN A 174 5.26 12.75 3.83
C GLN A 174 5.04 12.07 5.19
N ALA A 175 4.55 10.84 5.22
CA ALA A 175 4.36 10.08 6.46
C ALA A 175 5.68 9.74 7.15
N ILE A 176 6.73 9.41 6.39
CA ILE A 176 8.09 9.17 6.92
C ILE A 176 8.68 10.45 7.53
N GLY A 177 8.38 11.61 6.94
CA GLY A 177 8.84 12.92 7.43
C GLY A 177 8.05 13.48 8.62
N ASP A 178 6.97 12.84 9.03
CA ASP A 178 6.11 13.31 10.13
C ASP A 178 6.64 12.83 11.48
N SER A 179 7.02 13.78 12.34
CA SER A 179 7.65 13.50 13.64
C SER A 179 6.75 12.77 14.64
N ARG A 180 5.45 12.64 14.37
CA ARG A 180 4.52 11.82 15.18
C ARG A 180 4.78 10.32 15.01
N TYR A 181 5.40 9.91 13.90
CA TYR A 181 5.66 8.51 13.58
C TYR A 181 7.16 8.22 13.63
N GLN A 182 7.51 6.98 13.95
CA GLN A 182 8.91 6.55 14.00
C GLN A 182 9.42 6.20 12.59
N ILE A 183 10.74 6.27 12.41
CA ILE A 183 11.39 5.80 11.18
C ILE A 183 11.09 4.31 10.99
N THR A 184 10.63 3.97 9.80
CA THR A 184 10.21 2.62 9.39
C THR A 184 11.16 2.04 8.34
N GLU A 185 11.37 0.72 8.37
CA GLU A 185 12.38 0.07 7.53
C GLU A 185 11.82 -0.97 6.54
N SER A 186 10.53 -1.29 6.62
CA SER A 186 9.86 -2.24 5.72
C SER A 186 8.42 -1.78 5.47
N ASN A 187 8.27 -0.84 4.55
CA ASN A 187 6.99 -0.26 4.18
C ASN A 187 6.30 -1.11 3.11
N HIS A 188 4.97 -1.12 3.15
CA HIS A 188 4.12 -1.92 2.28
C HIS A 188 3.17 -1.03 1.49
N LEU A 189 3.08 -1.30 0.19
CA LEU A 189 2.15 -0.62 -0.71
C LEU A 189 1.07 -1.59 -1.16
N PHE A 190 -0.18 -1.16 -1.15
CA PHE A 190 -1.32 -1.93 -1.60
C PHE A 190 -2.23 -1.08 -2.47
N PHE A 191 -2.56 -1.59 -3.66
CA PHE A 191 -3.55 -0.99 -4.53
C PHE A 191 -4.63 -1.99 -4.87
N ARG A 192 -5.88 -1.54 -4.88
CA ARG A 192 -7.00 -2.32 -5.38
C ARG A 192 -7.76 -1.52 -6.42
N SER A 193 -7.88 -2.05 -7.63
CA SER A 193 -8.82 -1.51 -8.62
C SER A 193 -10.24 -1.86 -8.18
N THR A 194 -11.11 -0.85 -8.13
CA THR A 194 -12.51 -1.06 -7.76
C THR A 194 -13.34 -1.62 -8.91
N SER A 195 -12.89 -1.36 -10.13
CA SER A 195 -13.60 -1.70 -11.36
C SER A 195 -12.79 -2.67 -12.21
N PRO A 196 -13.47 -3.57 -12.95
CA PRO A 196 -12.80 -4.54 -13.80
C PRO A 196 -12.19 -3.93 -15.05
N LEU A 197 -11.15 -4.60 -15.53
CA LEU A 197 -10.37 -4.24 -16.72
C LEU A 197 -10.45 -5.38 -17.75
N CYS A 198 -10.88 -5.10 -18.97
CA CYS A 198 -10.84 -6.04 -20.09
C CYS A 198 -9.38 -6.23 -20.57
N LEU A 199 -8.62 -7.07 -19.87
CA LEU A 199 -7.19 -7.24 -20.07
C LEU A 199 -6.72 -8.63 -19.65
N ALA A 200 -5.91 -9.28 -20.48
CA ALA A 200 -5.33 -10.58 -20.14
C ALA A 200 -4.29 -10.43 -19.02
N LEU A 201 -4.22 -11.39 -18.11
CA LEU A 201 -3.31 -11.36 -16.96
C LEU A 201 -1.84 -11.21 -17.37
N ASP A 202 -1.37 -11.97 -18.37
CA ASP A 202 0.02 -11.90 -18.82
C ASP A 202 0.42 -10.50 -19.31
N GLU A 203 -0.51 -9.80 -19.95
CA GLU A 203 -0.31 -8.43 -20.40
C GLU A 203 -0.32 -7.44 -19.23
N ALA A 204 -1.23 -7.60 -18.27
CA ALA A 204 -1.23 -6.81 -17.05
C ALA A 204 0.10 -6.94 -16.30
N ILE A 205 0.63 -8.17 -16.16
CA ILE A 205 1.94 -8.45 -15.57
C ILE A 205 3.06 -7.79 -16.37
N ALA A 206 3.02 -7.84 -17.71
CA ALA A 206 4.03 -7.21 -18.55
C ALA A 206 4.06 -5.69 -18.37
N ILE A 207 2.90 -5.04 -18.28
CA ILE A 207 2.77 -3.60 -18.01
C ILE A 207 3.36 -3.26 -16.63
N VAL A 208 2.94 -3.97 -15.58
CA VAL A 208 3.44 -3.78 -14.22
C VAL A 208 4.97 -3.94 -14.19
N ARG A 209 5.50 -5.04 -14.75
CA ARG A 209 6.94 -5.31 -14.81
C ARG A 209 7.72 -4.21 -15.54
N GLY A 210 7.16 -3.68 -16.64
CA GLY A 210 7.78 -2.61 -17.41
C GLY A 210 7.82 -1.26 -16.68
N LEU A 211 6.91 -1.03 -15.73
CA LEU A 211 6.79 0.24 -15.01
C LEU A 211 7.47 0.22 -13.63
N LEU A 212 7.68 -0.93 -12.99
CA LEU A 212 8.37 -0.97 -11.68
C LEU A 212 9.76 -0.29 -11.67
N PRO A 213 10.62 -0.41 -12.70
CA PRO A 213 11.92 0.23 -12.71
C PRO A 213 11.88 1.76 -12.61
N THR A 214 10.81 2.41 -13.10
CA THR A 214 10.69 3.88 -13.08
C THR A 214 10.57 4.43 -11.65
N HIS A 215 10.09 3.60 -10.71
CA HIS A 215 9.90 3.95 -9.31
C HIS A 215 10.94 3.33 -8.37
N GLN A 216 11.90 2.55 -8.89
CA GLN A 216 12.85 1.76 -8.09
C GLN A 216 13.63 2.60 -7.08
N ALA A 217 14.12 3.77 -7.48
CA ALA A 217 14.86 4.67 -6.60
C ALA A 217 13.99 5.16 -5.42
N LYS A 218 12.71 5.46 -5.67
CA LYS A 218 11.76 5.87 -4.63
C LYS A 218 11.39 4.70 -3.72
N PHE A 219 11.18 3.50 -4.26
CA PHE A 219 10.95 2.31 -3.42
C PHE A 219 12.12 2.08 -2.45
N ALA A 220 13.35 2.16 -2.95
CA ALA A 220 14.55 1.99 -2.13
C ALA A 220 14.69 3.09 -1.06
N SER A 221 14.49 4.36 -1.43
CA SER A 221 14.62 5.48 -0.48
C SER A 221 13.55 5.48 0.59
N LEU A 222 12.32 5.08 0.23
CA LEU A 222 11.17 5.04 1.15
C LEU A 222 11.03 3.69 1.86
N LYS A 223 12.01 2.80 1.72
CA LYS A 223 12.01 1.45 2.31
C LYS A 223 10.75 0.66 1.96
N ALA A 224 10.18 0.87 0.77
CA ALA A 224 9.04 0.11 0.28
C ALA A 224 9.52 -1.25 -0.19
N THR A 225 9.22 -2.30 0.57
CA THR A 225 9.75 -3.66 0.33
C THR A 225 8.81 -4.54 -0.47
N GLU A 226 7.52 -4.24 -0.45
CA GLU A 226 6.49 -5.01 -1.17
C GLU A 226 5.40 -4.09 -1.72
N LEU A 227 4.93 -4.41 -2.92
CA LEU A 227 3.77 -3.82 -3.57
C LEU A 227 2.79 -4.93 -3.92
N GLU A 228 1.55 -4.81 -3.45
CA GLU A 228 0.43 -5.66 -3.85
C GLU A 228 -0.53 -4.89 -4.75
N LEU A 229 -0.90 -5.47 -5.89
CA LEU A 229 -1.94 -4.96 -6.78
C LEU A 229 -3.07 -5.99 -6.87
N VAL A 230 -4.30 -5.58 -6.60
CA VAL A 230 -5.50 -6.40 -6.79
C VAL A 230 -6.32 -5.86 -7.94
N LEU A 231 -6.43 -6.65 -9.00
CA LEU A 231 -6.96 -6.27 -10.29
C LEU A 231 -8.09 -7.22 -10.68
N PRO A 232 -9.35 -6.77 -10.71
CA PRO A 232 -10.41 -7.52 -11.36
C PRO A 232 -10.19 -7.47 -12.88
N LEU A 233 -10.05 -8.63 -13.51
CA LEU A 233 -9.76 -8.77 -14.94
C LEU A 233 -10.88 -9.54 -15.63
N TRP A 234 -11.44 -8.94 -16.67
CA TRP A 234 -12.31 -9.65 -17.60
C TRP A 234 -11.49 -10.30 -18.72
N ASP A 235 -11.94 -11.47 -19.16
CA ASP A 235 -11.34 -12.16 -20.31
C ASP A 235 -11.57 -11.35 -21.59
N PRO A 236 -10.50 -10.86 -22.27
CA PRO A 236 -10.62 -10.11 -23.52
C PRO A 236 -11.27 -10.88 -24.68
N THR A 237 -11.38 -12.21 -24.58
CA THR A 237 -12.08 -13.04 -25.58
C THR A 237 -13.60 -12.99 -25.45
N THR A 238 -14.11 -12.54 -24.29
CA THR A 238 -15.56 -12.38 -24.07
C THR A 238 -16.08 -11.18 -24.87
N PRO A 239 -17.19 -11.31 -25.62
CA PRO A 239 -17.77 -10.18 -26.35
C PRO A 239 -18.08 -9.01 -25.42
N LYS A 240 -17.76 -7.78 -25.87
CA LYS A 240 -17.93 -6.54 -25.09
C LYS A 240 -19.33 -6.38 -24.48
N VAL A 241 -20.35 -6.82 -25.20
CA VAL A 241 -21.76 -6.74 -24.77
C VAL A 241 -22.07 -7.65 -23.58
N ASP A 242 -21.31 -8.74 -23.41
CA ASP A 242 -21.52 -9.76 -22.38
C ASP A 242 -20.69 -9.49 -21.12
N LEU A 243 -19.61 -8.69 -21.22
CA LEU A 243 -18.71 -8.37 -20.10
C LEU A 243 -19.42 -7.90 -18.83
N PRO A 244 -20.40 -6.98 -18.87
CA PRO A 244 -21.08 -6.53 -17.66
C PRO A 244 -21.89 -7.63 -16.95
N ALA A 245 -22.22 -8.72 -17.66
CA ALA A 245 -22.94 -9.87 -17.12
C ALA A 245 -22.01 -11.00 -16.63
N THR A 246 -20.70 -10.90 -16.86
CA THR A 246 -19.71 -11.90 -16.41
C THR A 246 -18.97 -11.44 -15.16
N SER A 247 -18.62 -12.41 -14.31
CA SER A 247 -17.77 -12.14 -13.13
C SER A 247 -16.30 -12.05 -13.57
N PRO A 248 -15.58 -10.97 -13.23
CA PRO A 248 -14.16 -10.87 -13.53
C PRO A 248 -13.35 -11.83 -12.65
N THR A 249 -12.23 -12.31 -13.17
CA THR A 249 -11.21 -13.00 -12.38
C THR A 249 -10.45 -11.97 -11.55
N ILE A 250 -10.42 -12.11 -10.23
CA ILE A 250 -9.68 -11.18 -9.38
C ILE A 250 -8.22 -11.67 -9.28
N ALA A 251 -7.33 -10.99 -9.98
CA ALA A 251 -5.90 -11.27 -9.96
C ALA A 251 -5.20 -10.45 -8.87
N ARG A 252 -4.40 -11.12 -8.04
CA ARG A 252 -3.48 -10.48 -7.09
C ARG A 252 -2.05 -10.62 -7.58
N VAL A 253 -1.37 -9.50 -7.78
CA VAL A 253 0.02 -9.39 -8.21
C VAL A 253 0.85 -8.89 -7.04
N ILE A 254 1.77 -9.71 -6.55
CA ILE A 254 2.65 -9.39 -5.41
C ILE A 254 4.07 -9.18 -5.92
N CYS A 255 4.53 -7.94 -5.82
CA CYS A 255 5.85 -7.49 -6.23
C CYS A 255 6.74 -7.32 -4.99
N ARG A 256 7.76 -8.18 -4.82
CA ARG A 256 8.84 -7.95 -3.85
C ARG A 256 9.86 -7.01 -4.48
N LEU A 257 10.10 -5.85 -3.86
CA LEU A 257 10.75 -4.70 -4.49
C LEU A 257 12.28 -4.61 -4.25
N GLY A 258 12.89 -5.52 -3.48
CA GLY A 258 14.35 -5.55 -3.31
C GLY A 258 14.91 -6.89 -2.83
N PRO A 259 16.22 -7.18 -3.06
CA PRO A 259 17.16 -6.49 -3.95
C PRO A 259 16.93 -6.78 -5.45
N SER A 260 16.23 -7.87 -5.78
CA SER A 260 15.76 -8.15 -7.15
C SER A 260 14.25 -8.21 -7.16
N VAL A 261 13.63 -7.57 -8.16
CA VAL A 261 12.18 -7.56 -8.28
C VAL A 261 11.68 -8.96 -8.62
N ARG A 262 10.85 -9.53 -7.74
CA ARG A 262 10.13 -10.78 -7.98
C ARG A 262 8.64 -10.49 -8.01
N ILE A 263 7.95 -11.00 -9.02
CA ILE A 263 6.50 -10.87 -9.17
C ILE A 263 5.89 -12.26 -9.05
N ASP A 264 5.05 -12.44 -8.03
CA ASP A 264 4.20 -13.62 -7.88
C ASP A 264 2.75 -13.24 -8.20
N THR A 265 2.01 -14.13 -8.85
CA THR A 265 0.63 -13.89 -9.26
C THR A 265 -0.31 -14.96 -8.76
N PHE A 266 -1.48 -14.53 -8.31
CA PHE A 266 -2.50 -15.37 -7.72
C PHE A 266 -3.89 -15.00 -8.24
N GLU A 267 -4.79 -15.97 -8.26
CA GLU A 267 -6.23 -15.79 -8.38
C GLU A 267 -6.82 -15.72 -6.97
N GLU A 268 -7.65 -14.73 -6.68
CA GLU A 268 -8.46 -14.74 -5.47
C GLU A 268 -9.67 -15.63 -5.66
N VAL A 269 -9.84 -16.58 -4.74
CA VAL A 269 -10.90 -17.58 -4.79
C VAL A 269 -11.60 -17.65 -3.45
N CYS A 270 -12.89 -17.99 -3.45
CA CYS A 270 -13.60 -18.30 -2.22
C CYS A 270 -13.25 -19.73 -1.79
N LEU A 271 -12.84 -19.91 -0.53
CA LEU A 271 -12.59 -21.21 0.08
C LEU A 271 -13.89 -21.84 0.61
N ASP A 272 -13.84 -23.12 0.98
CA ASP A 272 -15.00 -23.89 1.45
C ASP A 272 -15.62 -23.30 2.74
N ASP A 273 -14.82 -22.63 3.57
CA ASP A 273 -15.25 -21.95 4.79
C ASP A 273 -15.78 -20.52 4.54
N GLY A 274 -15.83 -20.09 3.27
CA GLY A 274 -16.25 -18.76 2.85
C GLY A 274 -15.18 -17.69 2.97
N SER A 275 -13.97 -18.04 3.41
CA SER A 275 -12.84 -17.10 3.48
C SER A 275 -12.17 -16.89 2.12
N LEU A 276 -11.40 -15.81 2.02
CA LEU A 276 -10.65 -15.50 0.81
C LEU A 276 -9.36 -16.33 0.75
N GLY A 277 -9.16 -17.03 -0.35
CA GLY A 277 -7.96 -17.80 -0.64
C GLY A 277 -7.22 -17.31 -1.88
N LEU A 278 -5.96 -17.71 -1.99
CA LEU A 278 -5.07 -17.42 -3.11
C LEU A 278 -4.69 -18.72 -3.81
N ARG A 279 -5.01 -18.82 -5.10
CA ARG A 279 -4.55 -19.90 -5.98
C ARG A 279 -3.40 -19.38 -6.82
N GLN A 280 -2.23 -20.02 -6.74
CA GLN A 280 -1.06 -19.56 -7.51
C GLN A 280 -1.29 -19.71 -9.02
N ILE A 281 -1.12 -18.63 -9.77
CA ILE A 281 -1.13 -18.64 -11.24
C ILE A 281 0.31 -18.63 -11.70
N ARG A 282 0.74 -19.69 -12.40
CA ARG A 282 2.07 -19.75 -13.01
C ARG A 282 1.97 -19.31 -14.49
N PRO A 283 2.97 -18.57 -15.01
CA PRO A 283 3.00 -18.23 -16.43
C PRO A 283 2.99 -19.50 -17.29
N ALA A 284 2.29 -19.48 -18.43
CA ALA A 284 2.17 -20.63 -19.33
C ALA A 284 3.51 -21.23 -19.83
N GLN A 285 4.62 -20.49 -19.69
CA GLN A 285 5.98 -20.90 -20.06
C GLN A 285 6.72 -21.71 -18.97
N SER A 286 6.15 -21.92 -17.78
CA SER A 286 6.77 -22.80 -16.81
C SER A 286 6.61 -24.27 -17.23
N THR A 287 7.71 -24.99 -17.40
CA THR A 287 7.75 -26.44 -17.73
C THR A 287 7.11 -27.34 -16.66
N ARG A 288 6.74 -26.78 -15.51
CA ARG A 288 5.86 -27.40 -14.51
C ARG A 288 4.44 -26.95 -14.83
N GLY A 289 3.55 -27.90 -15.12
CA GLY A 289 2.16 -27.63 -15.51
C GLY A 289 1.37 -26.76 -14.52
N ALA A 290 0.08 -26.53 -14.84
CA ALA A 290 -0.84 -25.76 -13.99
C ALA A 290 -0.66 -26.11 -12.50
N SER A 291 -0.60 -25.08 -11.65
CA SER A 291 -0.42 -25.25 -10.20
C SER A 291 -1.48 -26.21 -9.66
N SER A 292 -1.10 -27.46 -9.37
CA SER A 292 -1.98 -28.45 -8.73
C SER A 292 -2.06 -28.25 -7.20
N GLU A 293 -1.39 -27.22 -6.68
CA GLU A 293 -1.42 -26.90 -5.26
C GLU A 293 -2.78 -26.28 -4.91
N PRO A 294 -3.41 -26.73 -3.81
CA PRO A 294 -4.68 -26.18 -3.38
C PRO A 294 -4.55 -24.69 -3.04
N PRO A 295 -5.62 -23.89 -3.19
CA PRO A 295 -5.61 -22.50 -2.76
C PRO A 295 -5.27 -22.37 -1.27
N VAL A 296 -4.51 -21.35 -0.91
CA VAL A 296 -4.07 -21.08 0.47
C VAL A 296 -4.88 -19.91 1.03
N ALA A 297 -5.28 -19.97 2.30
CA ALA A 297 -6.00 -18.86 2.94
C ALA A 297 -5.19 -17.55 2.90
N LEU A 298 -5.88 -16.43 2.68
CA LEU A 298 -5.28 -15.10 2.74
C LEU A 298 -5.07 -14.70 4.21
N GLU A 299 -3.85 -14.93 4.70
CA GLU A 299 -3.49 -14.66 6.08
C GLU A 299 -3.17 -13.18 6.37
N PRO A 300 -3.19 -12.76 7.66
CA PRO A 300 -2.62 -11.49 8.09
C PRO A 300 -1.16 -11.34 7.67
N TYR A 301 -0.70 -10.10 7.54
CA TYR A 301 0.69 -9.82 7.19
C TYR A 301 1.65 -10.44 8.21
N PRO A 302 2.67 -11.17 7.75
CA PRO A 302 3.61 -11.81 8.64
C PRO A 302 4.49 -10.78 9.33
N LEU A 303 4.85 -11.11 10.56
CA LEU A 303 5.94 -10.43 11.27
C LEU A 303 7.29 -10.82 10.65
N LEU A 304 8.34 -10.09 10.99
CA LEU A 304 9.67 -10.38 10.47
C LEU A 304 10.16 -11.75 10.95
N SER A 305 10.84 -12.46 10.05
CA SER A 305 11.56 -13.69 10.39
C SER A 305 12.63 -13.40 11.44
N VAL A 306 13.13 -14.44 12.12
CA VAL A 306 14.22 -14.28 13.12
C VAL A 306 15.46 -13.65 12.49
N ILE A 307 15.77 -14.02 11.24
CA ILE A 307 16.92 -13.47 10.51
C ILE A 307 16.66 -11.99 10.18
N ASP A 308 15.47 -11.65 9.70
CA ASP A 308 15.15 -10.26 9.33
C ASP A 308 15.05 -9.34 10.55
N GLN A 309 14.67 -9.86 11.72
CA GLN A 309 14.78 -9.13 12.98
C GLN A 309 16.24 -8.82 13.34
N LYS A 310 17.16 -9.79 13.14
CA LYS A 310 18.61 -9.55 13.33
C LYS A 310 19.13 -8.52 12.33
N ARG A 311 18.73 -8.61 11.06
CA ARG A 311 19.06 -7.62 10.02
C ARG A 311 18.57 -6.23 10.38
N LEU A 312 17.31 -6.11 10.80
CA LEU A 312 16.71 -4.85 11.23
C LEU A 312 17.48 -4.25 12.42
N LYS A 313 17.86 -5.08 13.40
CA LYS A 313 18.68 -4.64 14.54
C LYS A 313 20.04 -4.11 14.08
N CYS A 314 20.73 -4.83 13.20
CA CYS A 314 22.00 -4.38 12.63
C CYS A 314 21.83 -3.07 11.85
N GLN A 315 20.79 -2.95 11.03
CA GLN A 315 20.50 -1.75 10.25
C GLN A 315 20.26 -0.53 11.15
N LYS A 316 19.50 -0.68 12.24
CA LYS A 316 19.29 0.41 13.24
C LYS A 316 20.58 0.82 13.94
N LEU A 317 21.57 -0.07 14.02
CA LEU A 317 22.92 0.21 14.53
C LEU A 317 23.89 0.68 13.42
N SER A 318 23.39 0.93 12.21
CA SER A 318 24.19 1.29 11.03
C SER A 318 25.31 0.28 10.73
N THR A 319 25.03 -1.00 10.94
CA THR A 319 25.93 -2.11 10.60
C THR A 319 25.20 -3.17 9.77
N THR A 320 25.95 -4.11 9.21
CA THR A 320 25.41 -5.20 8.38
C THR A 320 25.34 -6.49 9.20
N TYR A 321 24.28 -7.26 8.98
CA TYR A 321 24.17 -8.60 9.58
C TYR A 321 25.34 -9.48 9.12
N CYS A 322 26.00 -10.17 10.06
CA CYS A 322 27.27 -10.84 9.79
C CYS A 322 27.22 -11.84 8.62
N TYR A 323 26.13 -12.59 8.45
CA TYR A 323 25.99 -13.54 7.33
C TYR A 323 25.74 -12.85 5.98
N ASP A 324 25.29 -11.59 5.96
CA ASP A 324 25.10 -10.84 4.72
C ASP A 324 26.46 -10.37 4.12
N TYR A 325 27.56 -10.39 4.92
CA TYR A 325 28.90 -10.07 4.40
C TYR A 325 29.36 -11.03 3.30
N ILE A 326 28.92 -12.29 3.30
CA ILE A 326 29.26 -13.26 2.25
C ILE A 326 28.78 -12.73 0.89
N HIS A 327 27.56 -12.21 0.84
CA HIS A 327 27.01 -11.61 -0.37
C HIS A 327 27.71 -10.29 -0.73
N LEU A 328 28.07 -9.46 0.26
CA LEU A 328 28.84 -8.24 0.01
C LEU A 328 30.22 -8.54 -0.59
N PHE A 329 30.90 -9.60 -0.16
CA PHE A 329 32.15 -10.03 -0.76
C PHE A 329 31.96 -10.48 -2.21
N ASP A 330 30.88 -11.18 -2.52
CA ASP A 330 30.58 -11.60 -3.89
C ASP A 330 30.36 -10.40 -4.82
N ILE A 331 29.57 -9.41 -4.39
CA ILE A 331 29.38 -8.14 -5.11
C ILE A 331 30.73 -7.41 -5.31
N ALA A 332 31.52 -7.29 -4.25
CA ALA A 332 32.80 -6.59 -4.29
C ALA A 332 33.81 -7.27 -5.22
N LEU A 333 33.87 -8.60 -5.21
CA LEU A 333 34.73 -9.38 -6.09
C LEU A 333 34.24 -9.38 -7.53
N ALA A 334 32.93 -9.42 -7.78
CA ALA A 334 32.38 -9.24 -9.11
C ALA A 334 32.82 -7.89 -9.71
N ALA A 335 32.65 -6.80 -8.97
CA ALA A 335 33.10 -5.48 -9.40
C ALA A 335 34.62 -5.38 -9.58
N ALA A 336 35.41 -6.11 -8.78
CA ALA A 336 36.86 -6.17 -8.93
C ALA A 336 37.26 -6.90 -10.22
N TRP A 337 36.61 -8.01 -10.53
CA TRP A 337 36.82 -8.76 -11.77
C TRP A 337 36.41 -7.97 -13.00
N GLU A 338 35.30 -7.24 -12.96
CA GLU A 338 34.89 -6.35 -14.05
C GLU A 338 35.97 -5.28 -14.34
N ARG A 339 36.53 -4.66 -13.29
CA ARG A 339 37.63 -3.70 -13.45
C ARG A 339 38.90 -4.36 -14.00
N ALA A 340 39.23 -5.56 -13.55
CA ALA A 340 40.40 -6.30 -14.02
C ALA A 340 40.27 -6.69 -15.49
N ALA A 341 39.12 -7.23 -15.90
CA ALA A 341 38.85 -7.60 -17.29
C ALA A 341 38.79 -6.37 -18.22
N ALA A 342 38.33 -5.22 -17.73
CA ALA A 342 38.39 -3.97 -18.47
C ALA A 342 39.84 -3.48 -18.69
N ALA A 343 40.75 -3.74 -17.74
CA ALA A 343 42.16 -3.40 -17.86
C ALA A 343 42.96 -4.40 -18.71
N ASP A 344 42.61 -5.69 -18.62
CA ASP A 344 43.21 -6.77 -19.40
C ASP A 344 42.11 -7.74 -19.88
N PRO A 345 41.70 -7.63 -21.16
CA PRO A 345 40.66 -8.48 -21.74
C PRO A 345 40.99 -9.98 -21.79
N SER A 346 42.24 -10.38 -21.50
CA SER A 346 42.61 -11.80 -21.41
C SER A 346 42.19 -12.44 -20.08
N LEU A 347 41.89 -11.63 -19.07
CA LEU A 347 41.44 -12.09 -17.76
C LEU A 347 39.95 -12.44 -17.79
N SER A 348 39.61 -13.60 -17.22
CA SER A 348 38.22 -14.03 -17.04
C SER A 348 37.97 -14.39 -15.58
N ALA A 349 36.79 -14.01 -15.08
CA ALA A 349 36.42 -14.28 -13.71
C ALA A 349 36.15 -15.79 -13.51
N PRO A 350 36.54 -16.37 -12.36
CA PRO A 350 36.18 -17.74 -12.02
C PRO A 350 34.66 -17.86 -11.87
N SER A 351 34.15 -19.08 -12.14
CA SER A 351 32.72 -19.41 -12.00
C SER A 351 32.22 -19.20 -10.58
N GLU A 352 33.02 -19.58 -9.59
CA GLU A 352 32.76 -19.38 -8.17
C GLU A 352 33.79 -18.38 -7.61
N LYS A 353 33.31 -17.20 -7.18
CA LYS A 353 34.17 -16.10 -6.72
C LYS A 353 34.38 -16.11 -5.21
N VAL A 354 33.40 -16.60 -4.45
CA VAL A 354 33.42 -16.65 -2.99
C VAL A 354 33.03 -18.05 -2.54
N VAL A 355 33.90 -18.66 -1.73
CA VAL A 355 33.59 -19.86 -0.95
C VAL A 355 33.70 -19.48 0.52
N ALA A 356 32.61 -19.63 1.26
CA ALA A 356 32.57 -19.34 2.69
C ALA A 356 32.23 -20.62 3.46
N THR A 357 32.99 -20.90 4.52
CA THR A 357 32.74 -22.01 5.45
C THR A 357 32.59 -21.44 6.84
N GLU A 358 31.48 -21.75 7.50
CA GLU A 358 31.24 -21.33 8.88
C GLU A 358 32.19 -22.08 9.83
N LEU A 359 32.81 -21.33 10.75
CA LEU A 359 33.68 -21.88 11.78
C LEU A 359 32.96 -21.78 13.13
N ALA A 360 32.71 -22.93 13.76
CA ALA A 360 32.15 -23.05 15.10
C ALA A 360 33.12 -23.82 16.01
N LEU A 361 33.16 -23.45 17.29
CA LEU A 361 34.04 -24.04 18.31
C LEU A 361 33.53 -25.40 18.81
#